data_AF-A0A7S3L3Y2-F1
#
_entry.id   AF-A0A7S3L3Y2-F1
#
_cell.length_a   1.000
_cell.length_b   1.000
_cell.length_c   1.000
_cell.angle_alpha   90.00
_cell.angle_beta   90.00
_cell.angle_gamma   90.00
#
_symmetry.space_group_name_H-M   'P 1'
#
loop_
_entity.id
_entity.type
_entity.pdbx_description
1 polymer ?
#
loop_
_entity_poly.entity_id
_entity_poly.type
_entity_poly.pdbx_seq_one_letter_code
_entity_poly.pdbx_strand_id
1 'polypeptide(L)'
;FAQQQEESFAFHRCPSLLEKMLRLWAILVCFLLGVFHATAFVSRPSSRLSVSVSDPAKAWIRANSVTPRSMLPLNAMAIPFPGNSTTTSSPTSIPYGRFDRSASTVAAADQDCILEIDGQRYNLTKWAKAHPGGVKVLHKFHNKDASKAFHAADHSTAAYAMLKDFWIGPVEGATTDGASTMITHQALAGATVGLPPTRSRPRWIQKLFTREDPIGIHKYMGFFALAHFIFRFGQLYFGDPSAGYGTRLGKGPHIGPALCLIPHAVLALSSLIFHTVPKERVVGKPMIWQEYRIHNIAFGIRSVVCTFLAWLSTYHNHAPSFRRLAVVGSCAVALASQITADWGTRNFRASDVESTTATMPYWEGCSLQTQKRFKIFYAYSQFMATLACIAVVNPAWSLSVLLAIQLASLFMTLVRKGIFTSKMYHIGYTITLLMPFAVGMRSNLWMPVGAFPGMMVMGAALFTLRARFRINKYALWLPIYAARIAIGDSIWMPHNVW
;
A
#
# COMPACT_ATOMS: atom_id res chain seq x y z
N PHE A 1 18.32 -3.33 -46.40
CA PHE A 1 16.85 -3.49 -46.41
C PHE A 1 16.37 -4.87 -45.98
N ALA A 2 17.12 -5.98 -46.12
CA ALA A 2 16.70 -7.29 -45.61
C ALA A 2 17.03 -7.55 -44.12
N GLN A 3 18.01 -6.86 -43.54
CA GLN A 3 18.47 -7.09 -42.16
C GLN A 3 17.64 -6.36 -41.08
N GLN A 4 16.76 -5.45 -41.49
CA GLN A 4 15.91 -4.65 -40.60
C GLN A 4 14.50 -5.28 -40.42
N GLN A 5 14.20 -6.35 -41.17
CA GLN A 5 12.91 -7.04 -41.12
C GLN A 5 12.92 -8.25 -40.18
N GLU A 6 14.09 -8.85 -39.90
CA GLU A 6 14.22 -9.97 -38.94
C GLU A 6 14.15 -9.52 -37.47
N GLU A 7 14.62 -8.31 -37.13
CA GLU A 7 14.51 -7.78 -35.76
C GLU A 7 13.06 -7.46 -35.35
N SER A 8 12.17 -7.21 -36.31
CA SER A 8 10.74 -6.99 -36.08
C SER A 8 10.01 -8.27 -35.66
N PHE A 9 10.47 -9.45 -36.13
CA PHE A 9 9.85 -10.73 -35.81
C PHE A 9 10.30 -11.33 -34.47
N ALA A 10 11.43 -10.89 -33.92
CA ALA A 10 11.93 -11.34 -32.62
C ALA A 10 11.25 -10.67 -31.41
N PHE A 11 10.55 -9.54 -31.61
CA PHE A 11 9.93 -8.77 -30.52
C PHE A 11 8.55 -9.31 -30.05
N HIS A 12 8.08 -10.42 -30.62
CA HIS A 12 6.78 -11.03 -30.29
C HIS A 12 6.84 -12.30 -29.44
N ARG A 13 7.96 -12.61 -28.80
CA ARG A 13 8.06 -13.75 -27.85
C ARG A 13 8.43 -13.39 -26.41
N CYS A 14 8.22 -12.15 -25.98
CA CYS A 14 8.30 -11.83 -24.55
C CYS A 14 6.92 -12.05 -23.90
N PRO A 15 6.76 -13.00 -22.96
CA PRO A 15 5.48 -13.19 -22.28
C PRO A 15 5.08 -11.89 -21.58
N SER A 16 3.81 -11.50 -21.74
CA SER A 16 3.30 -10.25 -21.18
C SER A 16 3.56 -10.19 -19.67
N LEU A 17 3.67 -8.98 -19.09
CA LEU A 17 3.84 -8.79 -17.65
C LEU A 17 2.79 -9.59 -16.83
N LEU A 18 1.57 -9.66 -17.37
CA LEU A 18 0.46 -10.45 -16.85
C LEU A 18 0.80 -11.95 -16.84
N GLU A 19 1.39 -12.47 -17.91
CA GLU A 19 1.76 -13.88 -18.03
C GLU A 19 2.91 -14.27 -17.10
N LYS A 20 3.90 -13.39 -16.90
CA LYS A 20 4.98 -13.62 -15.91
C LYS A 20 4.43 -13.61 -14.47
N MET A 21 3.49 -12.70 -14.16
CA MET A 21 2.83 -12.64 -12.86
C MET A 21 1.88 -13.82 -12.64
N LEU A 22 1.12 -14.23 -13.65
CA LEU A 22 0.24 -15.41 -13.62
C LEU A 22 1.04 -16.71 -13.50
N ARG A 23 2.21 -16.82 -14.14
CA ARG A 23 3.11 -17.97 -13.97
C ARG A 23 3.70 -18.03 -12.56
N LEU A 24 4.16 -16.91 -12.01
CA LEU A 24 4.58 -16.82 -10.60
C LEU A 24 3.44 -17.16 -9.63
N TRP A 25 2.21 -16.71 -9.93
CA TRP A 25 1.03 -17.02 -9.14
C TRP A 25 0.60 -18.48 -9.27
N ALA A 26 0.64 -19.06 -10.48
CA ALA A 26 0.38 -20.47 -10.73
C ALA A 26 1.44 -21.35 -10.07
N ILE A 27 2.71 -20.95 -10.05
CA ILE A 27 3.77 -21.65 -9.29
C ILE A 27 3.48 -21.58 -7.79
N LEU A 28 3.06 -20.43 -7.27
CA LEU A 28 2.71 -20.27 -5.86
C LEU A 28 1.46 -21.09 -5.48
N VAL A 29 0.45 -21.12 -6.35
CA VAL A 29 -0.80 -21.90 -6.17
C VAL A 29 -0.53 -23.38 -6.34
N CYS A 30 0.28 -23.81 -7.32
CA CYS A 30 0.70 -25.20 -7.48
C CYS A 30 1.60 -25.67 -6.33
N PHE A 31 2.43 -24.79 -5.75
CA PHE A 31 3.16 -25.09 -4.52
C PHE A 31 2.19 -25.26 -3.34
N LEU A 32 1.18 -24.40 -3.21
CA LEU A 32 0.15 -24.51 -2.17
C LEU A 32 -0.76 -25.74 -2.36
N LEU A 33 -1.09 -26.11 -3.60
CA LEU A 33 -1.88 -27.31 -3.96
C LEU A 33 -1.05 -28.61 -3.91
N GLY A 34 0.26 -28.54 -4.19
CA GLY A 34 1.17 -29.68 -4.05
C GLY A 34 1.35 -30.12 -2.60
N VAL A 35 1.26 -29.18 -1.65
CA VAL A 35 1.20 -29.48 -0.21
C VAL A 35 -0.12 -30.18 0.19
N PHE A 36 -1.23 -29.91 -0.52
CA PHE A 36 -2.50 -30.63 -0.33
C PHE A 36 -2.42 -32.10 -0.77
N HIS A 37 -1.66 -32.42 -1.83
CA HIS A 37 -1.51 -33.81 -2.29
C HIS A 37 -0.56 -34.63 -1.39
N ALA A 38 0.51 -34.01 -0.88
CA ALA A 38 1.46 -34.68 0.02
C ALA A 38 0.86 -34.99 1.41
N THR A 39 -0.15 -34.24 1.85
CA THR A 39 -0.85 -34.47 3.13
C THR A 39 -2.00 -35.47 3.04
N ALA A 40 -2.48 -35.80 1.83
CA ALA A 40 -3.47 -36.84 1.61
C ALA A 40 -2.89 -38.27 1.73
N PHE A 41 -1.57 -38.44 1.66
CA PHE A 41 -0.93 -39.77 1.64
C PHE A 41 -0.50 -40.29 3.01
N VAL A 42 -0.67 -39.52 4.09
CA VAL A 42 -0.34 -39.95 5.46
C VAL A 42 -1.62 -40.17 6.26
N SER A 43 -2.41 -41.16 5.84
CA SER A 43 -3.47 -41.74 6.66
C SER A 43 -3.56 -43.24 6.42
N ARG A 44 -2.67 -44.00 7.07
CA ARG A 44 -2.92 -45.40 7.42
C ARG A 44 -2.66 -45.59 8.92
N PRO A 45 -3.58 -46.21 9.66
CA PRO A 45 -3.35 -46.53 11.06
C PRO A 45 -2.66 -47.90 11.15
N SER A 46 -1.56 -47.98 11.89
CA SER A 46 -1.06 -49.28 12.35
C SER A 46 -0.44 -49.14 13.74
N SER A 47 -1.21 -49.66 14.70
CA SER A 47 -0.82 -50.40 15.91
C SER A 47 0.29 -49.88 16.83
N ARG A 48 -0.13 -49.68 18.09
CA ARG A 48 0.63 -49.65 19.35
C ARG A 48 2.01 -50.32 19.30
N LEU A 49 3.02 -49.56 19.73
CA LEU A 49 4.09 -50.08 20.59
C LEU A 49 4.44 -49.00 21.62
N SER A 50 4.32 -49.38 22.89
CA SER A 50 4.70 -48.59 24.05
C SER A 50 6.22 -48.61 24.22
N VAL A 51 6.84 -47.43 24.20
CA VAL A 51 8.23 -47.24 24.64
C VAL A 51 8.26 -46.07 25.62
N SER A 52 8.65 -46.38 26.85
CA SER A 52 8.96 -45.45 27.93
C SER A 52 10.26 -44.73 27.62
N VAL A 53 10.26 -43.39 27.61
CA VAL A 53 11.49 -42.58 27.67
C VAL A 53 11.27 -41.37 28.57
N SER A 54 12.21 -41.23 29.50
CA SER A 54 12.34 -40.28 30.59
C SER A 54 12.57 -38.82 30.19
N ASP A 55 12.08 -37.94 31.07
CA ASP A 55 12.24 -36.50 31.21
C ASP A 55 13.62 -35.89 30.79
N PRO A 56 13.66 -34.92 29.85
CA PRO A 56 14.89 -34.18 29.53
C PRO A 56 15.03 -32.84 30.30
N ALA A 57 14.41 -32.69 31.47
CA ALA A 57 14.49 -31.48 32.30
C ALA A 57 15.82 -31.31 33.10
N LYS A 58 16.91 -32.02 32.76
CA LYS A 58 18.15 -32.05 33.58
C LYS A 58 19.47 -31.80 32.84
N ALA A 59 19.45 -31.21 31.65
CA ALA A 59 20.67 -31.01 30.84
C ALA A 59 21.05 -29.54 30.54
N TRP A 60 20.70 -28.58 31.41
CA TRP A 60 21.18 -27.19 31.29
C TRP A 60 21.42 -26.51 32.65
N ILE A 61 21.97 -27.23 33.64
CA ILE A 61 22.40 -26.65 34.94
C ILE A 61 23.91 -26.89 35.19
N ARG A 62 24.70 -27.21 34.15
CA ARG A 62 26.16 -27.30 34.27
C ARG A 62 26.86 -26.47 33.19
N ALA A 63 26.82 -25.15 33.37
CA ALA A 63 27.92 -24.27 32.97
C ALA A 63 27.70 -22.86 33.56
N ASN A 64 28.57 -22.51 34.51
CA ASN A 64 28.91 -21.15 34.95
C ASN A 64 28.01 -20.46 35.99
N SER A 65 28.22 -20.90 37.22
CA SER A 65 28.10 -20.11 38.45
C SER A 65 29.22 -19.05 38.55
N VAL A 66 28.86 -17.77 38.67
CA VAL A 66 29.66 -16.75 39.38
C VAL A 66 28.69 -15.86 40.18
N THR A 67 29.06 -15.63 41.44
CA THR A 67 28.33 -15.02 42.56
C THR A 67 28.30 -13.48 42.54
N PRO A 68 27.50 -12.83 43.43
CA PRO A 68 26.91 -11.51 43.19
C PRO A 68 27.66 -10.35 43.86
N ARG A 69 27.45 -9.12 43.37
CA ARG A 69 27.80 -7.90 44.12
C ARG A 69 26.73 -6.79 43.99
N SER A 70 26.12 -6.52 45.14
CA SER A 70 25.53 -5.26 45.64
C SER A 70 24.62 -4.41 44.75
N MET A 71 23.35 -4.30 45.18
CA MET A 71 22.39 -3.25 44.85
C MET A 71 22.76 -1.90 45.50
N LEU A 72 22.39 -0.79 44.83
CA LEU A 72 21.70 0.43 45.32
C LEU A 72 21.83 1.56 44.25
N PRO A 73 21.00 2.63 44.26
CA PRO A 73 19.62 2.70 43.77
C PRO A 73 19.46 3.68 42.57
N LEU A 74 18.25 3.72 41.99
CA LEU A 74 17.82 4.72 40.99
C LEU A 74 17.99 6.14 41.52
N ASN A 75 18.67 6.99 40.76
CA ASN A 75 18.44 8.43 40.80
C ASN A 75 18.50 9.04 39.40
N ALA A 76 17.57 9.96 39.17
CA ALA A 76 17.37 10.73 37.97
C ALA A 76 18.64 11.43 37.50
N MET A 77 18.89 11.47 36.19
CA MET A 77 19.80 12.46 35.64
C MET A 77 19.33 12.96 34.27
N ALA A 78 19.23 14.29 34.22
CA ALA A 78 18.69 15.11 33.17
C ALA A 78 19.55 15.12 31.90
N ILE A 79 18.88 15.54 30.83
CA ILE A 79 19.40 15.89 29.51
C ILE A 79 20.47 16.99 29.63
N PRO A 80 21.58 16.92 28.88
CA PRO A 80 22.31 18.11 28.45
C PRO A 80 22.14 18.35 26.95
N PHE A 81 21.57 19.51 26.61
CA PHE A 81 21.79 20.17 25.32
C PHE A 81 23.20 20.76 25.29
N PRO A 82 23.98 20.64 24.21
CA PRO A 82 25.11 21.54 23.96
C PRO A 82 24.65 22.74 23.13
N GLY A 83 24.98 23.93 23.64
CA GLY A 83 24.69 25.23 23.05
C GLY A 83 25.60 25.63 21.90
N ASN A 84 25.28 26.81 21.36
CA ASN A 84 25.93 27.52 20.26
C ASN A 84 27.46 27.65 20.42
N SER A 85 28.18 27.30 19.35
CA SER A 85 29.49 27.88 19.03
C SER A 85 29.52 28.21 17.54
N THR A 86 29.68 29.49 17.25
CA THR A 86 29.78 30.08 15.91
C THR A 86 31.18 29.83 15.36
N THR A 87 31.31 29.05 14.30
CA THR A 87 32.50 29.04 13.43
C THR A 87 32.08 28.81 11.97
N THR A 88 32.44 29.80 11.15
CA THR A 88 32.18 29.91 9.72
C THR A 88 33.03 28.90 8.95
N SER A 89 32.41 27.94 8.27
CA SER A 89 33.02 27.20 7.16
C SER A 89 31.96 26.63 6.20
N SER A 90 32.33 26.55 4.93
CA SER A 90 31.57 26.35 3.69
C SER A 90 30.60 25.16 3.65
N PRO A 91 29.56 25.16 2.79
CA PRO A 91 28.45 24.20 2.86
C PRO A 91 28.85 22.85 2.26
N THR A 92 29.44 21.98 3.06
CA THR A 92 29.45 20.54 2.78
C THR A 92 28.05 20.00 3.06
N SER A 93 27.40 19.43 2.03
CA SER A 93 26.04 18.90 2.08
C SER A 93 25.86 17.87 3.20
N ILE A 94 25.19 18.25 4.29
CA ILE A 94 24.76 17.33 5.35
C ILE A 94 23.83 16.29 4.71
N PRO A 95 24.08 14.97 4.90
CA PRO A 95 23.18 13.95 4.38
C PRO A 95 21.87 14.01 5.17
N TYR A 96 20.85 14.70 4.63
CA TYR A 96 19.51 14.77 5.20
C TYR A 96 18.99 13.36 5.56
N GLY A 97 18.53 13.18 6.80
CA GLY A 97 17.99 11.92 7.27
C GLY A 97 16.82 11.44 6.40
N ARG A 98 16.57 10.12 6.35
CA ARG A 98 15.49 9.52 5.53
C ARG A 98 14.14 10.23 5.70
N PHE A 99 13.83 10.69 6.91
CA PHE A 99 12.55 11.33 7.25
C PHE A 99 12.51 12.83 6.98
N ASP A 100 13.66 13.43 6.69
CA ASP A 100 13.79 14.87 6.40
C ASP A 100 13.66 15.15 4.89
N ARG A 101 13.63 14.11 4.05
CA ARG A 101 13.37 14.23 2.60
C ARG A 101 11.93 14.65 2.31
N SER A 102 11.72 15.58 1.40
CA SER A 102 10.41 15.91 0.79
C SER A 102 10.40 15.48 -0.68
N ALA A 103 9.21 15.37 -1.27
CA ALA A 103 9.12 15.33 -2.73
C ALA A 103 9.65 16.66 -3.29
N SER A 104 10.38 16.63 -4.40
CA SER A 104 10.74 17.85 -5.11
C SER A 104 9.46 18.60 -5.46
N THR A 105 9.39 19.89 -5.14
CA THR A 105 8.31 20.78 -5.60
C THR A 105 8.56 21.27 -7.03
N VAL A 106 9.76 21.05 -7.56
CA VAL A 106 10.18 21.48 -8.89
C VAL A 106 10.27 20.26 -9.79
N ALA A 107 9.42 20.22 -10.82
CA ALA A 107 9.56 19.30 -11.92
C ALA A 107 10.65 19.81 -12.86
N ALA A 108 11.80 19.15 -12.92
CA ALA A 108 12.77 19.41 -13.98
C ALA A 108 12.15 18.98 -15.32
N ALA A 109 12.02 19.90 -16.26
CA ALA A 109 11.44 19.61 -17.56
C ALA A 109 12.49 18.96 -18.48
N ASP A 110 12.21 17.74 -18.95
CA ASP A 110 13.11 17.05 -19.88
C ASP A 110 12.77 17.33 -21.35
N GLN A 111 11.57 17.86 -21.63
CA GLN A 111 11.08 18.07 -22.99
C GLN A 111 10.01 19.16 -23.04
N ASP A 112 10.04 20.00 -24.08
CA ASP A 112 9.06 21.07 -24.24
C ASP A 112 7.64 20.53 -24.39
N CYS A 113 6.69 21.26 -23.78
CA CYS A 113 5.29 20.88 -23.74
C CYS A 113 4.42 22.13 -23.86
N ILE A 114 4.33 22.65 -25.08
CA ILE A 114 3.39 23.71 -25.46
C ILE A 114 2.15 23.08 -26.06
N LEU A 115 0.96 23.47 -25.59
CA LEU A 115 -0.34 23.00 -26.10
C LEU A 115 -1.22 24.17 -26.48
N GLU A 116 -2.20 23.92 -27.35
CA GLU A 116 -3.27 24.87 -27.67
C GLU A 116 -4.58 24.43 -27.02
N ILE A 117 -5.27 25.36 -26.36
CA ILE A 117 -6.59 25.14 -25.76
C ILE A 117 -7.43 26.38 -26.03
N ASP A 118 -8.57 26.21 -26.69
CA ASP A 118 -9.54 27.25 -27.05
C ASP A 118 -8.90 28.45 -27.77
N GLY A 119 -7.99 28.18 -28.72
CA GLY A 119 -7.29 29.21 -29.50
C GLY A 119 -6.17 29.94 -28.77
N GLN A 120 -5.80 29.48 -27.57
CA GLN A 120 -4.73 30.05 -26.75
C GLN A 120 -3.59 29.03 -26.58
N ARG A 121 -2.34 29.50 -26.59
CA ARG A 121 -1.14 28.69 -26.36
C ARG A 121 -0.72 28.73 -24.89
N TYR A 122 -0.34 27.57 -24.36
CA TYR A 122 0.10 27.39 -22.98
C TYR A 122 1.42 26.61 -22.92
N ASN A 123 2.42 27.15 -22.23
CA ASN A 123 3.68 26.47 -21.93
C ASN A 123 3.58 25.69 -20.63
N LEU A 124 3.35 24.39 -20.75
CA LEU A 124 3.29 23.45 -19.63
C LEU A 124 4.62 22.72 -19.40
N THR A 125 5.72 23.09 -20.07
CA THR A 125 7.02 22.40 -20.01
C THR A 125 7.44 22.10 -18.57
N LYS A 126 7.39 23.11 -17.68
CA LYS A 126 7.76 22.97 -16.26
C LYS A 126 6.72 22.20 -15.43
N TRP A 127 5.46 22.18 -15.86
CA TRP A 127 4.37 21.55 -15.12
C TRP A 127 4.05 20.13 -15.60
N ALA A 128 4.56 19.71 -16.75
CA ALA A 128 4.13 18.48 -17.41
C ALA A 128 4.29 17.22 -16.52
N LYS A 129 5.35 17.15 -15.69
CA LYS A 129 5.56 16.07 -14.70
C LYS A 129 4.60 16.12 -13.50
N ALA A 130 4.05 17.29 -13.20
CA ALA A 130 3.03 17.49 -12.16
C ALA A 130 1.59 17.28 -12.68
N HIS A 131 1.40 17.01 -13.97
CA HIS A 131 0.07 16.79 -14.54
C HIS A 131 -0.58 15.49 -14.02
N PRO A 132 -1.79 15.54 -13.42
CA PRO A 132 -2.49 14.36 -12.91
C PRO A 132 -2.84 13.27 -13.95
N GLY A 133 -2.90 13.64 -15.24
CA GLY A 133 -3.08 12.70 -16.35
C GLY A 133 -1.77 12.06 -16.84
N GLY A 134 -0.64 12.46 -16.27
CA GLY A 134 0.69 12.05 -16.69
C GLY A 134 1.22 12.85 -17.89
N VAL A 135 2.55 12.83 -18.02
CA VAL A 135 3.29 13.61 -19.02
C VAL A 135 3.00 13.16 -20.45
N LYS A 136 2.83 11.85 -20.66
CA LYS A 136 2.58 11.25 -21.99
C LYS A 136 1.32 11.79 -22.65
N VAL A 137 0.29 12.07 -21.87
CA VAL A 137 -0.97 12.62 -22.40
C VAL A 137 -0.75 14.03 -22.92
N LEU A 138 0.05 14.86 -22.23
CA LEU A 138 0.36 16.20 -22.69
C LEU A 138 1.28 16.18 -23.93
N HIS A 139 2.34 15.36 -23.92
CA HIS A 139 3.25 15.28 -25.07
C HIS A 139 2.59 14.79 -26.35
N LYS A 140 1.48 14.02 -26.28
CA LYS A 140 0.68 13.65 -27.46
C LYS A 140 0.15 14.88 -28.21
N PHE A 141 -0.09 15.98 -27.48
CA PHE A 141 -0.62 17.24 -27.98
C PHE A 141 0.43 18.35 -28.04
N HIS A 142 1.73 18.02 -27.96
CA HIS A 142 2.76 19.04 -28.11
C HIS A 142 2.63 19.73 -29.48
N ASN A 143 2.52 21.07 -29.46
CA ASN A 143 2.24 21.94 -30.61
C ASN A 143 0.98 21.55 -31.39
N LYS A 144 -0.06 21.08 -30.68
CA LYS A 144 -1.36 20.73 -31.26
C LYS A 144 -2.51 21.25 -30.40
N ASP A 145 -3.67 21.41 -31.04
CA ASP A 145 -4.93 21.67 -30.36
C ASP A 145 -5.36 20.49 -29.47
N ALA A 146 -5.42 20.76 -28.17
CA ALA A 146 -5.88 19.86 -27.13
C ALA A 146 -7.29 20.21 -26.64
N SER A 147 -7.99 21.22 -27.20
CA SER A 147 -9.30 21.71 -26.71
C SER A 147 -10.30 20.59 -26.49
N LYS A 148 -10.48 19.72 -27.49
CA LYS A 148 -11.39 18.58 -27.40
C LYS A 148 -11.01 17.62 -26.27
N ALA A 149 -9.71 17.33 -26.11
CA ALA A 149 -9.23 16.44 -25.07
C ALA A 149 -9.32 17.08 -23.68
N PHE A 150 -9.10 18.39 -23.58
CA PHE A 150 -9.18 19.17 -22.35
C PHE A 150 -10.62 19.24 -21.83
N HIS A 151 -11.59 19.56 -22.69
CA HIS A 151 -13.02 19.58 -22.31
C HIS A 151 -13.56 18.16 -22.05
N ALA A 152 -13.15 17.18 -22.85
CA ALA A 152 -13.58 15.78 -22.65
C ALA A 152 -13.05 15.16 -21.34
N ALA A 153 -11.93 15.67 -20.82
CA ALA A 153 -11.36 15.23 -19.54
C ALA A 153 -12.08 15.80 -18.31
N ASP A 154 -13.02 16.74 -18.49
CA ASP A 154 -13.83 17.37 -17.43
C ASP A 154 -12.98 17.93 -16.27
N HIS A 155 -12.02 18.78 -16.63
CA HIS A 155 -11.12 19.45 -15.69
C HIS A 155 -11.90 20.29 -14.66
N SER A 156 -11.37 20.39 -13.43
CA SER A 156 -12.01 21.20 -12.37
C SER A 156 -11.86 22.70 -12.65
N THR A 157 -12.73 23.53 -12.05
CA THR A 157 -12.63 25.00 -12.12
C THR A 157 -11.24 25.51 -11.69
N ALA A 158 -10.61 24.86 -10.70
CA ALA A 158 -9.25 25.17 -10.30
C ALA A 158 -8.21 24.87 -11.40
N ALA A 159 -8.41 23.83 -12.21
CA ALA A 159 -7.51 23.53 -13.34
C ALA A 159 -7.67 24.55 -14.47
N TYR A 160 -8.88 25.04 -14.74
CA TYR A 160 -9.11 26.17 -15.65
C TYR A 160 -8.43 27.45 -15.13
N ALA A 161 -8.53 27.72 -13.82
CA ALA A 161 -7.86 28.88 -13.23
C ALA A 161 -6.33 28.81 -13.38
N MET A 162 -5.75 27.61 -13.24
CA MET A 162 -4.31 27.37 -13.34
C MET A 162 -3.75 27.56 -14.77
N LEU A 163 -4.58 27.47 -15.82
CA LEU A 163 -4.13 27.73 -17.20
C LEU A 163 -3.53 29.13 -17.36
N LYS A 164 -4.02 30.11 -16.58
CA LYS A 164 -3.53 31.49 -16.63
C LYS A 164 -2.03 31.59 -16.34
N ASP A 165 -1.50 30.73 -15.47
CA ASP A 165 -0.09 30.73 -15.06
C ASP A 165 0.85 30.21 -16.15
N PHE A 166 0.29 29.57 -17.19
CA PHE A 166 1.05 28.93 -18.27
C PHE A 166 0.85 29.60 -19.63
N TRP A 167 0.00 30.63 -19.71
CA TRP A 167 -0.35 31.25 -20.97
C TRP A 167 0.85 31.97 -21.61
N ILE A 168 1.04 31.78 -22.92
CA ILE A 168 2.13 32.41 -23.69
C ILE A 168 1.64 33.21 -24.90
N GLY A 169 0.33 33.32 -25.12
CA GLY A 169 -0.24 34.09 -26.23
C GLY A 169 -1.32 33.33 -27.01
N PRO A 170 -2.01 33.99 -27.93
CA PRO A 170 -2.90 33.34 -28.91
C PRO A 170 -2.10 32.52 -29.94
N VAL A 171 -2.79 31.64 -30.68
CA VAL A 171 -2.19 30.91 -31.81
C VAL A 171 -1.82 31.89 -32.94
N GLU A 172 -0.62 31.75 -33.51
CA GLU A 172 -0.17 32.56 -34.64
C GLU A 172 -1.10 32.36 -35.84
N GLY A 173 -1.70 33.44 -36.34
CA GLY A 173 -2.70 33.41 -37.42
C GLY A 173 -4.16 33.50 -36.95
N ALA A 174 -4.43 33.54 -35.64
CA ALA A 174 -5.71 33.99 -35.12
C ALA A 174 -5.84 35.50 -35.34
N THR A 175 -6.44 35.89 -36.47
CA THR A 175 -6.71 37.28 -36.81
C THR A 175 -7.47 37.95 -35.66
N THR A 176 -6.86 39.00 -35.14
CA THR A 176 -7.44 39.93 -34.18
C THR A 176 -8.58 40.69 -34.83
N ASP A 177 -9.79 40.16 -34.73
CA ASP A 177 -11.03 40.94 -34.76
C ASP A 177 -11.85 40.54 -33.53
N GLY A 178 -11.63 41.27 -32.43
CA GLY A 178 -12.35 41.06 -31.18
C GLY A 178 -11.51 41.41 -29.95
N ALA A 179 -11.37 42.71 -29.70
CA ALA A 179 -10.76 43.24 -28.49
C ALA A 179 -11.34 42.62 -27.21
N SER A 180 -10.45 42.35 -26.24
CA SER A 180 -10.69 42.32 -24.79
C SER A 180 -12.10 41.97 -24.33
N THR A 181 -12.39 40.67 -24.19
CA THR A 181 -13.37 40.23 -23.20
C THR A 181 -12.69 39.22 -22.29
N MET A 182 -12.22 39.70 -21.13
CA MET A 182 -12.12 38.83 -19.96
C MET A 182 -13.51 38.23 -19.78
N ILE A 183 -13.66 36.92 -20.00
CA ILE A 183 -14.87 36.21 -19.59
C ILE A 183 -14.89 36.20 -18.06
N THR A 184 -15.51 37.23 -17.50
CA THR A 184 -16.01 37.23 -16.13
C THR A 184 -17.14 36.22 -16.09
N HIS A 185 -16.99 35.16 -15.31
CA HIS A 185 -18.05 34.20 -15.03
C HIS A 185 -19.19 34.88 -14.25
N GLN A 186 -20.09 35.62 -14.92
CA GLN A 186 -21.31 36.11 -14.29
C GLN A 186 -22.53 36.31 -15.21
N ALA A 187 -22.49 35.89 -16.47
CA ALA A 187 -23.63 36.02 -17.38
C ALA A 187 -23.91 34.72 -18.15
N LEU A 188 -24.55 33.75 -17.48
CA LEU A 188 -25.19 32.59 -18.13
C LEU A 188 -26.41 32.11 -17.33
N ALA A 189 -27.16 33.06 -16.77
CA ALA A 189 -28.39 32.83 -15.99
C ALA A 189 -29.68 33.23 -16.73
N GLY A 190 -29.64 33.48 -18.05
CA GLY A 190 -30.72 34.18 -18.75
C GLY A 190 -31.24 33.58 -20.05
N ALA A 191 -31.04 32.28 -20.33
CA ALA A 191 -31.62 31.65 -21.52
C ALA A 191 -32.03 30.20 -21.24
N THR A 192 -33.19 30.04 -20.59
CA THR A 192 -33.87 28.75 -20.46
C THR A 192 -34.61 28.43 -21.76
N VAL A 193 -33.91 27.81 -22.71
CA VAL A 193 -34.57 26.93 -23.68
C VAL A 193 -34.89 25.63 -22.96
N GLY A 194 -36.18 25.34 -22.79
CA GLY A 194 -36.71 24.18 -22.09
C GLY A 194 -36.35 22.88 -22.79
N LEU A 195 -35.17 22.33 -22.48
CA LEU A 195 -34.90 20.91 -22.63
C LEU A 195 -35.46 20.18 -21.38
N PRO A 196 -36.14 19.03 -21.54
CA PRO A 196 -36.64 18.28 -20.40
C PRO A 196 -35.47 17.94 -19.46
N PRO A 197 -35.67 17.95 -18.13
CA PRO A 197 -34.61 17.68 -17.19
C PRO A 197 -34.17 16.23 -17.35
N THR A 198 -33.11 16.02 -18.13
CA THR A 198 -32.37 14.77 -18.06
C THR A 198 -31.91 14.65 -16.62
N ARG A 199 -32.28 13.56 -15.94
CA ARG A 199 -31.80 13.22 -14.59
C ARG A 199 -30.28 13.09 -14.67
N SER A 200 -29.57 14.20 -14.58
CA SER A 200 -28.13 14.23 -14.59
C SER A 200 -27.67 13.69 -13.23
N ARG A 201 -27.00 12.53 -13.26
CA ARG A 201 -26.37 11.99 -12.06
C ARG A 201 -25.45 13.08 -11.47
N PRO A 202 -25.43 13.29 -10.15
CA PRO A 202 -24.63 14.37 -9.55
C PRO A 202 -23.18 14.31 -10.02
N ARG A 203 -22.58 15.47 -10.35
CA ARG A 203 -21.26 15.61 -11.00
C ARG A 203 -20.15 14.78 -10.34
N TRP A 204 -20.19 14.57 -9.02
CA TRP A 204 -19.21 13.74 -8.31
C TRP A 204 -19.28 12.24 -8.67
N ILE A 205 -20.46 11.73 -9.03
CA ILE A 205 -20.67 10.34 -9.49
C ILE A 205 -20.09 10.14 -10.90
N GLN A 206 -20.20 11.15 -11.76
CA GLN A 206 -19.65 11.09 -13.13
C GLN A 206 -18.12 11.07 -13.12
N LYS A 207 -17.49 11.80 -12.17
CA LYS A 207 -16.02 11.84 -12.04
C LYS A 207 -15.39 10.55 -11.56
N LEU A 208 -16.10 9.71 -10.80
CA LEU A 208 -15.52 8.50 -10.22
C LEU A 208 -15.33 7.37 -11.25
N PHE A 209 -16.11 7.35 -12.33
CA PHE A 209 -16.09 6.26 -13.31
C PHE A 209 -15.21 6.58 -14.53
N THR A 210 -14.34 5.65 -14.90
CA THR A 210 -13.42 5.78 -16.03
C THR A 210 -13.84 4.87 -17.18
N ARG A 211 -13.61 5.31 -18.42
CA ARG A 211 -13.85 4.50 -19.62
C ARG A 211 -12.88 3.30 -19.76
N GLU A 212 -11.77 3.33 -19.03
CA GLU A 212 -10.76 2.23 -18.97
C GLU A 212 -11.26 0.97 -18.23
N ASP A 213 -12.41 1.01 -17.56
CA ASP A 213 -13.04 -0.15 -16.91
C ASP A 213 -14.42 -0.43 -17.56
N PRO A 214 -14.45 -0.97 -18.80
CA PRO A 214 -15.68 -1.08 -19.58
C PRO A 214 -16.70 -2.03 -18.96
N ILE A 215 -16.24 -3.12 -18.35
CA ILE A 215 -17.09 -4.08 -17.64
C ILE A 215 -17.42 -3.58 -16.23
N GLY A 216 -16.62 -2.66 -15.68
CA GLY A 216 -16.77 -2.17 -14.30
C GLY A 216 -16.20 -3.13 -13.26
N ILE A 217 -15.32 -4.07 -13.64
CA ILE A 217 -14.82 -5.10 -12.72
C ILE A 217 -14.08 -4.49 -11.54
N HIS A 218 -13.19 -3.53 -11.78
CA HIS A 218 -12.43 -2.88 -10.71
C HIS A 218 -13.38 -2.11 -9.78
N LYS A 219 -14.34 -1.40 -10.38
CA LYS A 219 -15.39 -0.69 -9.65
C LYS A 219 -16.21 -1.63 -8.75
N TYR A 220 -16.76 -2.72 -9.30
CA TYR A 220 -17.63 -3.63 -8.54
C TYR A 220 -16.86 -4.33 -7.43
N MET A 221 -15.63 -4.77 -7.70
CA MET A 221 -14.77 -5.34 -6.66
C MET A 221 -14.44 -4.29 -5.58
N GLY A 222 -14.31 -3.02 -5.94
CA GLY A 222 -14.11 -1.92 -4.99
C GLY A 222 -15.30 -1.69 -4.06
N PHE A 223 -16.52 -1.65 -4.60
CA PHE A 223 -17.74 -1.55 -3.80
C PHE A 223 -17.94 -2.77 -2.91
N PHE A 224 -17.70 -3.97 -3.45
CA PHE A 224 -17.73 -5.20 -2.67
C PHE A 224 -16.73 -5.14 -1.52
N ALA A 225 -15.47 -4.75 -1.78
CA ALA A 225 -14.43 -4.68 -0.76
C ALA A 225 -14.81 -3.72 0.37
N LEU A 226 -15.39 -2.56 0.04
CA LEU A 226 -15.85 -1.59 1.05
C LEU A 226 -16.97 -2.17 1.91
N ALA A 227 -18.01 -2.73 1.29
CA ALA A 227 -19.12 -3.37 2.00
C ALA A 227 -18.64 -4.56 2.85
N HIS A 228 -17.72 -5.37 2.32
CA HIS A 228 -17.12 -6.48 3.02
C HIS A 228 -16.32 -6.02 4.23
N PHE A 229 -15.49 -4.99 4.13
CA PHE A 229 -14.79 -4.43 5.29
C PHE A 229 -15.75 -3.91 6.36
N ILE A 230 -16.79 -3.16 5.97
CA ILE A 230 -17.82 -2.66 6.91
C ILE A 230 -18.46 -3.84 7.65
N PHE A 231 -18.88 -4.88 6.93
CA PHE A 231 -19.50 -6.05 7.52
C PHE A 231 -18.54 -6.82 8.45
N ARG A 232 -17.28 -7.02 8.05
CA ARG A 232 -16.29 -7.79 8.83
C ARG A 232 -15.86 -7.06 10.09
N PHE A 233 -15.51 -5.79 9.99
CA PHE A 233 -15.15 -4.99 11.16
C PHE A 233 -16.37 -4.62 12.01
N GLY A 234 -17.58 -4.61 11.43
CA GLY A 234 -18.82 -4.60 12.20
C GLY A 234 -18.96 -5.83 13.10
N GLN A 235 -18.74 -7.04 12.57
CA GLN A 235 -18.72 -8.26 13.39
C GLN A 235 -17.64 -8.23 14.48
N LEU A 236 -16.46 -7.68 14.17
CA LEU A 236 -15.40 -7.46 15.16
C LEU A 236 -15.86 -6.56 16.31
N TYR A 237 -16.52 -5.45 15.96
CA TYR A 237 -17.05 -4.48 16.90
C TYR A 237 -18.17 -5.07 17.77
N PHE A 238 -19.09 -5.83 17.17
CA PHE A 238 -20.26 -6.40 17.86
C PHE A 238 -20.01 -7.74 18.57
N GLY A 239 -18.81 -8.32 18.51
CA GLY A 239 -18.47 -9.42 19.41
C GLY A 239 -17.42 -10.40 18.91
N ASP A 240 -17.28 -10.62 17.60
CA ASP A 240 -16.40 -11.68 17.08
C ASP A 240 -14.96 -11.19 16.87
N PRO A 241 -13.99 -11.57 17.73
CA PRO A 241 -12.59 -11.12 17.60
C PRO A 241 -11.94 -11.51 16.26
N SER A 242 -12.48 -12.49 15.54
CA SER A 242 -11.99 -12.96 14.24
C SER A 242 -12.57 -12.20 13.04
N ALA A 243 -13.43 -11.20 13.27
CA ALA A 243 -14.16 -10.49 12.23
C ALA A 243 -15.08 -11.41 11.39
N GLY A 244 -15.68 -12.44 11.99
CA GLY A 244 -16.62 -13.34 11.33
C GLY A 244 -15.96 -14.50 10.57
N TYR A 245 -14.70 -14.83 10.86
CA TYR A 245 -13.94 -15.92 10.21
C TYR A 245 -13.88 -17.20 11.06
N GLY A 246 -13.87 -17.07 12.38
CA GLY A 246 -13.95 -18.16 13.35
C GLY A 246 -15.39 -18.48 13.76
N THR A 247 -16.30 -17.52 13.67
CA THR A 247 -17.74 -17.76 13.86
C THR A 247 -18.56 -17.04 12.80
N ARG A 248 -19.61 -17.66 12.24
CA ARG A 248 -20.60 -16.96 11.42
C ARG A 248 -21.89 -16.80 12.22
N LEU A 249 -22.10 -15.63 12.84
CA LEU A 249 -23.28 -15.38 13.70
C LEU A 249 -23.45 -16.47 14.79
N GLY A 250 -22.34 -16.85 15.44
CA GLY A 250 -22.31 -17.91 16.45
C GLY A 250 -22.28 -19.34 15.91
N LYS A 251 -22.41 -19.55 14.59
CA LYS A 251 -22.37 -20.89 13.96
C LYS A 251 -21.00 -21.18 13.37
N GLY A 252 -20.02 -21.53 14.20
CA GLY A 252 -18.71 -22.10 13.83
C GLY A 252 -17.93 -21.44 12.67
N PRO A 253 -16.78 -21.99 12.28
CA PRO A 253 -16.06 -21.51 11.11
C PRO A 253 -16.76 -21.97 9.82
N HIS A 254 -16.80 -21.09 8.81
CA HIS A 254 -17.48 -21.34 7.53
C HIS A 254 -16.57 -20.95 6.36
N ILE A 255 -16.80 -21.53 5.17
CA ILE A 255 -16.00 -21.26 3.96
C ILE A 255 -16.30 -19.90 3.30
N GLY A 256 -17.55 -19.43 3.43
CA GLY A 256 -18.01 -18.16 2.87
C GLY A 256 -17.08 -16.95 3.11
N PRO A 257 -16.65 -16.65 4.35
CA PRO A 257 -15.65 -15.61 4.62
C PRO A 257 -14.36 -15.72 3.81
N ALA A 258 -13.84 -16.92 3.61
CA ALA A 258 -12.65 -17.14 2.79
C ALA A 258 -12.91 -16.86 1.31
N LEU A 259 -14.06 -17.28 0.77
CA LEU A 259 -14.43 -17.00 -0.62
C LEU A 259 -14.58 -15.48 -0.88
N CYS A 260 -15.03 -14.72 0.12
CA CYS A 260 -15.11 -13.26 0.04
C CYS A 260 -13.73 -12.57 -0.07
N LEU A 261 -12.62 -13.28 0.12
CA LEU A 261 -11.28 -12.73 -0.14
C LEU A 261 -10.93 -12.67 -1.64
N ILE A 262 -11.58 -13.48 -2.47
CA ILE A 262 -11.32 -13.53 -3.92
C ILE A 262 -11.56 -12.15 -4.56
N PRO A 263 -12.71 -11.47 -4.34
CA PRO A 263 -12.91 -10.10 -4.81
C PRO A 263 -11.82 -9.10 -4.41
N HIS A 264 -11.21 -9.23 -3.23
CA HIS A 264 -10.12 -8.35 -2.82
C HIS A 264 -8.83 -8.61 -3.62
N ALA A 265 -8.53 -9.87 -3.96
CA ALA A 265 -7.41 -10.20 -4.84
C ALA A 265 -7.67 -9.69 -6.27
N VAL A 266 -8.88 -9.89 -6.79
CA VAL A 266 -9.29 -9.36 -8.10
C VAL A 266 -9.23 -7.84 -8.12
N LEU A 267 -9.62 -7.15 -7.04
CA LEU A 267 -9.49 -5.69 -6.92
C LEU A 267 -8.03 -5.23 -7.07
N ALA A 268 -7.09 -5.92 -6.42
CA ALA A 268 -5.67 -5.60 -6.54
C ALA A 268 -5.17 -5.81 -7.99
N LEU A 269 -5.45 -6.97 -8.57
CA LEU A 269 -4.97 -7.33 -9.91
C LEU A 269 -5.63 -6.51 -11.03
N SER A 270 -6.92 -6.24 -10.91
CA SER A 270 -7.67 -5.41 -11.88
C SER A 270 -7.17 -3.96 -11.94
N SER A 271 -6.35 -3.49 -10.99
CA SER A 271 -5.69 -2.17 -11.11
C SER A 271 -4.71 -2.07 -12.29
N LEU A 272 -4.35 -3.21 -12.91
CA LEU A 272 -3.51 -3.27 -14.10
C LEU A 272 -4.23 -2.86 -15.39
N ILE A 273 -5.57 -2.83 -15.41
CA ILE A 273 -6.35 -2.36 -16.58
C ILE A 273 -6.12 -0.88 -16.86
N PHE A 274 -5.70 -0.11 -15.84
CA PHE A 274 -5.47 1.32 -15.99
C PHE A 274 -4.09 1.58 -16.59
N HIS A 275 -4.05 1.83 -17.89
CA HIS A 275 -2.81 2.11 -18.63
C HIS A 275 -2.36 3.57 -18.51
N THR A 276 -3.26 4.47 -18.06
CA THR A 276 -2.98 5.90 -17.87
C THR A 276 -2.28 6.24 -16.55
N VAL A 277 -1.96 5.24 -15.71
CA VAL A 277 -1.22 5.47 -14.46
C VAL A 277 0.19 6.00 -14.76
N PRO A 278 0.56 7.19 -14.25
CA PRO A 278 1.86 7.79 -14.51
C PRO A 278 3.03 6.87 -14.14
N LYS A 279 4.08 6.88 -14.96
CA LYS A 279 5.32 6.11 -14.69
C LYS A 279 5.95 6.58 -13.38
N GLU A 280 6.03 7.89 -13.21
CA GLU A 280 6.71 8.54 -12.10
C GLU A 280 5.71 9.24 -11.19
N ARG A 281 6.18 9.60 -10.00
CA ARG A 281 5.38 10.29 -9.00
C ARG A 281 4.97 11.67 -9.54
N VAL A 282 3.68 11.96 -9.43
CA VAL A 282 3.16 13.31 -9.68
C VAL A 282 3.56 14.21 -8.50
N VAL A 283 4.22 15.32 -8.82
CA VAL A 283 4.65 16.31 -7.83
C VAL A 283 3.44 16.96 -7.15
N GLY A 284 3.52 17.16 -5.83
CA GLY A 284 2.57 17.98 -5.07
C GLY A 284 1.27 17.30 -4.62
N LYS A 285 0.92 16.10 -5.12
CA LYS A 285 -0.30 15.39 -4.68
C LYS A 285 -0.05 13.90 -4.38
N PRO A 286 -0.64 13.34 -3.31
CA PRO A 286 -0.61 11.90 -3.06
C PRO A 286 -1.49 11.19 -4.10
N MET A 287 -0.85 10.71 -5.17
CA MET A 287 -1.48 10.03 -6.30
C MET A 287 -0.79 8.70 -6.57
N ILE A 288 -1.45 7.78 -7.29
CA ILE A 288 -0.89 6.47 -7.66
C ILE A 288 0.06 6.63 -8.86
N TRP A 289 1.24 5.99 -8.77
CA TRP A 289 2.21 5.81 -9.88
C TRP A 289 2.65 4.34 -9.98
N GLN A 290 3.47 4.00 -10.98
CA GLN A 290 3.82 2.59 -11.29
C GLN A 290 4.48 1.83 -10.14
N GLU A 291 5.53 2.39 -9.51
CA GLU A 291 6.19 1.74 -8.36
C GLU A 291 5.18 1.54 -7.21
N TYR A 292 4.38 2.55 -6.88
CA TYR A 292 3.34 2.41 -5.85
C TYR A 292 2.35 1.30 -6.20
N ARG A 293 1.88 1.25 -7.46
CA ARG A 293 0.90 0.26 -7.91
C ARG A 293 1.42 -1.17 -7.69
N ILE A 294 2.65 -1.46 -8.09
CA ILE A 294 3.25 -2.79 -7.88
C ILE A 294 3.41 -3.13 -6.40
N HIS A 295 3.85 -2.17 -5.58
CA HIS A 295 3.94 -2.36 -4.13
C HIS A 295 2.56 -2.66 -3.52
N ASN A 296 1.54 -1.90 -3.92
CA ASN A 296 0.18 -2.05 -3.41
C ASN A 296 -0.40 -3.42 -3.79
N ILE A 297 -0.19 -3.89 -5.02
CA ILE A 297 -0.57 -5.25 -5.46
C ILE A 297 0.17 -6.30 -4.62
N ALA A 298 1.49 -6.20 -4.49
CA ALA A 298 2.29 -7.19 -3.76
C ALA A 298 1.86 -7.31 -2.29
N PHE A 299 1.69 -6.18 -1.60
CA PHE A 299 1.27 -6.17 -0.20
C PHE A 299 -0.21 -6.52 -0.02
N GLY A 300 -1.07 -6.17 -0.98
CA GLY A 300 -2.48 -6.53 -1.01
C GLY A 300 -2.67 -8.04 -1.14
N ILE A 301 -2.03 -8.66 -2.15
CA ILE A 301 -2.08 -10.12 -2.35
C ILE A 301 -1.48 -10.86 -1.16
N ARG A 302 -0.35 -10.41 -0.61
CA ARG A 302 0.19 -10.97 0.65
C ARG A 302 -0.87 -10.97 1.75
N SER A 303 -1.55 -9.85 1.96
CA SER A 303 -2.53 -9.72 3.05
C SER A 303 -3.75 -10.63 2.81
N VAL A 304 -4.20 -10.76 1.56
CA VAL A 304 -5.26 -11.73 1.17
C VAL A 304 -4.82 -13.18 1.49
N VAL A 305 -3.63 -13.59 1.04
CA VAL A 305 -3.13 -14.95 1.27
C VAL A 305 -2.91 -15.22 2.76
N CYS A 306 -2.33 -14.29 3.51
CA CYS A 306 -2.16 -14.43 4.96
C CYS A 306 -3.51 -14.50 5.69
N THR A 307 -4.53 -13.76 5.24
CA THR A 307 -5.88 -13.84 5.83
C THR A 307 -6.49 -15.22 5.56
N PHE A 308 -6.35 -15.73 4.33
CA PHE A 308 -6.82 -17.06 3.97
C PHE A 308 -6.10 -18.16 4.77
N LEU A 309 -4.78 -18.09 4.92
CA LEU A 309 -4.00 -19.07 5.68
C LEU A 309 -4.34 -19.04 7.17
N ALA A 310 -4.51 -17.85 7.76
CA ALA A 310 -4.97 -17.71 9.14
C ALA A 310 -6.37 -18.29 9.32
N TRP A 311 -7.29 -18.00 8.39
CA TRP A 311 -8.62 -18.61 8.38
C TRP A 311 -8.56 -20.13 8.24
N LEU A 312 -7.73 -20.68 7.35
CA LEU A 312 -7.60 -22.13 7.17
C LEU A 312 -7.17 -22.81 8.48
N SER A 313 -6.25 -22.18 9.21
CA SER A 313 -5.88 -22.63 10.55
C SER A 313 -7.07 -22.58 11.51
N THR A 314 -7.83 -21.47 11.56
CA THR A 314 -9.02 -21.35 12.41
C THR A 314 -10.13 -22.33 12.03
N TYR A 315 -10.33 -22.59 10.74
CA TYR A 315 -11.35 -23.50 10.20
C TYR A 315 -11.13 -24.94 10.67
N HIS A 316 -9.88 -25.36 10.74
CA HIS A 316 -9.48 -26.66 11.28
C HIS A 316 -9.15 -26.62 12.78
N ASN A 317 -9.77 -25.70 13.53
CA ASN A 317 -9.59 -25.55 14.98
C ASN A 317 -8.11 -25.55 15.41
N HIS A 318 -7.27 -24.84 14.65
CA HIS A 318 -5.83 -24.74 14.86
C HIS A 318 -5.06 -26.06 14.92
N ALA A 319 -5.57 -27.12 14.28
CA ALA A 319 -4.88 -28.40 14.19
C ALA A 319 -3.40 -28.23 13.75
N PRO A 320 -2.43 -28.95 14.37
CA PRO A 320 -1.01 -28.64 14.23
C PRO A 320 -0.49 -28.57 12.79
N SER A 321 -0.98 -29.43 11.90
CA SER A 321 -0.60 -29.45 10.48
C SER A 321 -1.05 -28.18 9.74
N PHE A 322 -2.32 -27.81 9.86
CA PHE A 322 -2.88 -26.60 9.25
C PHE A 322 -2.29 -25.33 9.87
N ARG A 323 -1.99 -25.36 11.17
CA ARG A 323 -1.30 -24.26 11.85
C ARG A 323 0.11 -24.06 11.31
N ARG A 324 0.89 -25.13 11.19
CA ARG A 324 2.24 -25.10 10.62
C ARG A 324 2.22 -24.63 9.17
N LEU A 325 1.28 -25.13 8.37
CA LEU A 325 1.07 -24.68 6.99
C LEU A 325 0.80 -23.18 6.92
N ALA A 326 -0.10 -22.67 7.77
CA ALA A 326 -0.42 -21.25 7.81
C ALA A 326 0.81 -20.40 8.17
N VAL A 327 1.60 -20.82 9.16
CA VAL A 327 2.83 -20.13 9.58
C VAL A 327 3.85 -20.09 8.45
N VAL A 328 4.20 -21.25 7.89
CA VAL A 328 5.20 -21.37 6.82
C VAL A 328 4.75 -20.59 5.59
N GLY A 329 3.50 -20.76 5.16
CA GLY A 329 2.94 -20.06 4.02
C GLY A 329 2.89 -18.54 4.21
N SER A 330 2.57 -18.06 5.41
CA SER A 330 2.52 -16.63 5.72
C SER A 330 3.91 -16.00 5.72
N CYS A 331 4.92 -16.69 6.26
CA CYS A 331 6.31 -16.25 6.20
C CYS A 331 6.83 -16.24 4.74
N ALA A 332 6.53 -17.28 3.97
CA ALA A 332 6.92 -17.38 2.56
C ALA A 332 6.30 -16.25 1.72
N VAL A 333 4.99 -16.00 1.85
CA VAL A 333 4.32 -14.93 1.08
C VAL A 333 4.74 -13.54 1.56
N ALA A 334 5.04 -13.37 2.85
CA ALA A 334 5.61 -12.12 3.37
C ALA A 334 6.98 -11.84 2.75
N LEU A 335 7.88 -12.83 2.70
CA LEU A 335 9.18 -12.70 2.03
C LEU A 335 9.02 -12.42 0.53
N ALA A 336 8.16 -13.19 -0.15
CA ALA A 336 7.89 -13.00 -1.58
C ALA A 336 7.43 -11.57 -1.88
N SER A 337 6.52 -11.01 -1.07
CA SER A 337 6.05 -9.63 -1.24
C SER A 337 7.18 -8.59 -1.11
N GLN A 338 8.16 -8.83 -0.23
CA GLN A 338 9.30 -7.93 -0.05
C GLN A 338 10.25 -7.96 -1.25
N ILE A 339 10.42 -9.16 -1.84
CA ILE A 339 11.19 -9.36 -3.06
C ILE A 339 10.48 -8.70 -4.24
N THR A 340 9.16 -8.90 -4.38
CA THR A 340 8.35 -8.24 -5.42
C THR A 340 8.37 -6.73 -5.28
N ALA A 341 8.33 -6.19 -4.06
CA ALA A 341 8.45 -4.75 -3.83
C ALA A 341 9.84 -4.22 -4.22
N ASP A 342 10.93 -4.93 -3.92
CA ASP A 342 12.27 -4.53 -4.38
C ASP A 342 12.40 -4.60 -5.90
N TRP A 343 11.85 -5.64 -6.51
CA TRP A 343 11.77 -5.73 -7.96
C TRP A 343 11.00 -4.55 -8.55
N GLY A 344 9.83 -4.21 -8.00
CA GLY A 344 9.05 -3.05 -8.43
C GLY A 344 9.82 -1.74 -8.28
N THR A 345 10.51 -1.56 -7.16
CA THR A 345 11.41 -0.42 -6.92
C THR A 345 12.50 -0.33 -8.00
N ARG A 346 13.24 -1.41 -8.26
CA ARG A 346 14.37 -1.41 -9.22
C ARG A 346 13.93 -1.11 -10.66
N ASN A 347 12.71 -1.50 -11.03
CA ASN A 347 12.23 -1.37 -12.41
C ASN A 347 11.44 -0.06 -12.66
N PHE A 348 10.82 0.52 -11.62
CA PHE A 348 9.90 1.64 -11.79
C PHE A 348 10.29 2.91 -11.03
N ARG A 349 11.26 2.88 -10.12
CA ARG A 349 11.71 4.09 -9.43
C ARG A 349 12.57 4.93 -10.37
N ALA A 350 12.19 6.19 -10.55
CA ALA A 350 12.95 7.15 -11.36
C ALA A 350 14.13 7.79 -10.62
N SER A 351 14.05 7.93 -9.30
CA SER A 351 15.08 8.61 -8.51
C SER A 351 15.28 7.97 -7.13
N ASP A 352 16.53 7.74 -6.75
CA ASP A 352 16.92 7.10 -5.48
C ASP A 352 16.73 7.98 -4.23
N VAL A 353 16.54 9.28 -4.42
CA VAL A 353 16.18 10.17 -3.32
C VAL A 353 14.73 9.97 -2.88
N GLU A 354 13.88 9.46 -3.78
CA GLU A 354 12.45 9.25 -3.52
C GLU A 354 12.12 7.89 -2.88
N SER A 355 11.03 7.86 -2.14
CA SER A 355 10.42 6.60 -1.70
C SER A 355 8.93 6.74 -1.51
N THR A 356 8.20 5.63 -1.66
CA THR A 356 6.73 5.56 -1.49
C THR A 356 6.23 6.22 -0.21
N THR A 357 6.95 6.10 0.91
CA THR A 357 6.55 6.65 2.22
C THR A 357 7.21 8.00 2.53
N ALA A 358 8.53 8.14 2.35
CA ALA A 358 9.25 9.31 2.87
C ALA A 358 9.03 10.58 2.04
N THR A 359 8.78 10.44 0.74
CA THR A 359 8.53 11.55 -0.18
C THR A 359 7.06 11.62 -0.61
N MET A 360 6.13 11.20 0.25
CA MET A 360 4.71 11.44 0.00
C MET A 360 4.41 12.96 0.11
N PRO A 361 3.73 13.58 -0.87
CA PRO A 361 3.41 15.02 -0.82
C PRO A 361 2.38 15.35 0.26
N TYR A 362 2.61 16.45 0.99
CA TYR A 362 1.71 16.98 2.01
C TYR A 362 0.97 18.23 1.49
N TRP A 363 -0.03 18.70 2.24
CA TRP A 363 -0.77 19.92 1.91
C TRP A 363 0.05 21.19 2.20
N GLU A 364 -0.33 22.29 1.56
CA GLU A 364 0.29 23.60 1.74
C GLU A 364 0.19 24.07 3.20
N GLY A 365 1.28 24.62 3.74
CA GLY A 365 1.36 25.05 5.14
C GLY A 365 1.52 23.91 6.16
N CYS A 366 1.70 22.65 5.75
CA CYS A 366 1.99 21.56 6.67
C CYS A 366 3.40 21.66 7.25
N SER A 367 3.52 21.85 8.58
CA SER A 367 4.82 21.98 9.24
C SER A 367 5.70 20.74 9.08
N LEU A 368 7.02 20.93 8.94
CA LEU A 368 7.98 19.84 8.78
C LEU A 368 7.91 18.82 9.93
N GLN A 369 7.65 19.28 11.15
CA GLN A 369 7.46 18.42 12.32
C GLN A 369 6.24 17.50 12.17
N THR A 370 5.13 18.04 11.66
CA THR A 370 3.92 17.25 11.40
C THR A 370 4.18 16.20 10.31
N GLN A 371 4.83 16.60 9.22
CA GLN A 371 5.22 15.67 8.16
C GLN A 371 6.10 14.54 8.71
N LYS A 372 7.09 14.88 9.56
CA LYS A 372 7.97 13.90 10.20
C LYS A 372 7.21 12.89 11.07
N ARG A 373 6.22 13.36 11.85
CA ARG A 373 5.35 12.48 12.66
C ARG A 373 4.57 11.49 11.78
N PHE A 374 3.94 11.96 10.69
CA PHE A 374 3.25 11.08 9.75
C PHE A 374 4.20 10.05 9.12
N LYS A 375 5.37 10.48 8.63
CA LYS A 375 6.34 9.57 8.00
C LYS A 375 6.85 8.50 8.96
N ILE A 376 7.15 8.86 10.22
CA ILE A 376 7.57 7.90 11.24
C ILE A 376 6.46 6.90 11.52
N PHE A 377 5.23 7.38 11.73
CA PHE A 377 4.08 6.51 11.99
C PHE A 377 3.80 5.55 10.82
N TYR A 378 3.84 6.04 9.57
CA TYR A 378 3.65 5.22 8.38
C TYR A 378 4.75 4.17 8.25
N ALA A 379 6.02 4.55 8.47
CA ALA A 379 7.14 3.64 8.40
C ALA A 379 7.07 2.56 9.51
N TYR A 380 6.72 2.94 10.74
CA TYR A 380 6.49 2.01 11.84
C TYR A 380 5.35 1.03 11.53
N SER A 381 4.24 1.53 10.99
CA SER A 381 3.08 0.72 10.62
C SER A 381 3.40 -0.35 9.58
N GLN A 382 4.40 -0.15 8.71
CA GLN A 382 4.85 -1.18 7.76
C GLN A 382 5.48 -2.41 8.46
N PHE A 383 6.18 -2.21 9.59
CA PHE A 383 6.69 -3.31 10.40
C PHE A 383 5.56 -4.07 11.07
N MET A 384 4.63 -3.33 11.68
CA MET A 384 3.45 -3.91 12.32
C MET A 384 2.59 -4.67 11.31
N ALA A 385 2.41 -4.16 10.09
CA ALA A 385 1.69 -4.82 9.03
C ALA A 385 2.33 -6.16 8.59
N THR A 386 3.65 -6.28 8.69
CA THR A 386 4.37 -7.53 8.40
C THR A 386 4.21 -8.53 9.54
N LEU A 387 4.38 -8.08 10.78
CA LEU A 387 4.12 -8.91 11.97
C LEU A 387 2.68 -9.42 12.01
N ALA A 388 1.70 -8.56 11.75
CA ALA A 388 0.27 -8.91 11.70
C ALA A 388 -0.04 -9.98 10.64
N CYS A 389 0.68 -10.00 9.52
CA CYS A 389 0.47 -11.01 8.48
C CYS A 389 1.10 -12.37 8.79
N ILE A 390 2.15 -12.43 9.61
CA ILE A 390 2.73 -13.70 10.07
C ILE A 390 2.13 -14.18 11.41
N ALA A 391 1.30 -13.35 12.04
CA ALA A 391 0.50 -13.66 13.22
C ALA A 391 -0.78 -14.42 12.81
N VAL A 392 -0.63 -15.69 12.47
CA VAL A 392 -1.74 -16.55 11.98
C VAL A 392 -2.81 -16.90 13.01
N VAL A 393 -2.67 -16.42 14.25
CA VAL A 393 -3.62 -16.58 15.37
C VAL A 393 -5.03 -16.11 15.03
N ASN A 394 -5.15 -15.01 14.30
CA ASN A 394 -6.44 -14.40 14.02
C ASN A 394 -6.43 -13.77 12.61
N PRO A 395 -7.33 -14.19 11.70
CA PRO A 395 -7.38 -13.64 10.34
C PRO A 395 -7.69 -12.14 10.29
N ALA A 396 -8.31 -11.56 11.32
CA ALA A 396 -8.59 -10.12 11.38
C ALA A 396 -7.31 -9.25 11.33
N TRP A 397 -6.17 -9.77 11.79
CA TRP A 397 -4.89 -9.05 11.75
C TRP A 397 -4.48 -8.72 10.31
N SER A 398 -4.35 -9.72 9.46
CA SER A 398 -3.98 -9.53 8.05
C SER A 398 -5.08 -8.85 7.24
N LEU A 399 -6.36 -9.07 7.59
CA LEU A 399 -7.48 -8.37 6.96
C LEU A 399 -7.45 -6.85 7.22
N SER A 400 -7.12 -6.42 8.45
CA SER A 400 -7.02 -4.99 8.79
C SER A 400 -5.86 -4.29 8.09
N VAL A 401 -4.79 -5.02 7.79
CA VAL A 401 -3.70 -4.54 6.94
C VAL A 401 -4.16 -4.36 5.50
N LEU A 402 -4.95 -5.32 4.98
CA LEU A 402 -5.55 -5.21 3.64
C LEU A 402 -6.46 -3.99 3.51
N LEU A 403 -7.24 -3.68 4.56
CA LEU A 403 -8.06 -2.46 4.62
C LEU A 403 -7.23 -1.20 4.42
N ALA A 404 -6.11 -1.06 5.13
CA ALA A 404 -5.25 0.12 4.99
C ALA A 404 -4.66 0.25 3.58
N ILE A 405 -4.27 -0.87 2.96
CA ILE A 405 -3.69 -0.90 1.61
C ILE A 405 -4.72 -0.49 0.55
N GLN A 406 -5.93 -1.06 0.61
CA GLN A 406 -6.96 -0.80 -0.39
C GLN A 406 -7.59 0.59 -0.23
N LEU A 407 -7.81 1.05 1.01
CA LEU A 407 -8.30 2.40 1.26
C LEU A 407 -7.26 3.48 0.92
N ALA A 408 -5.95 3.22 1.08
CA ALA A 408 -4.93 4.14 0.60
C ALA A 408 -5.03 4.37 -0.93
N SER A 409 -5.23 3.30 -1.71
CA SER A 409 -5.45 3.39 -3.17
C SER A 409 -6.73 4.14 -3.51
N LEU A 410 -7.83 3.87 -2.77
CA LEU A 410 -9.08 4.59 -2.94
C LEU A 410 -8.89 6.09 -2.65
N PHE A 411 -8.28 6.46 -1.52
CA PHE A 411 -8.10 7.85 -1.13
C PHE A 411 -7.21 8.62 -2.12
N MET A 412 -6.13 8.01 -2.63
CA MET A 412 -5.34 8.65 -3.70
C MET A 412 -6.11 8.80 -5.00
N THR A 413 -7.03 7.89 -5.30
CA THR A 413 -7.95 8.03 -6.44
C THR A 413 -8.92 9.19 -6.21
N LEU A 414 -9.46 9.34 -4.99
CA LEU A 414 -10.31 10.48 -4.63
C LEU A 414 -9.55 11.81 -4.69
N VAL A 415 -8.27 11.83 -4.30
CA VAL A 415 -7.39 13.00 -4.47
C VAL A 415 -7.18 13.32 -5.95
N ARG A 416 -6.90 12.31 -6.78
CA ARG A 416 -6.79 12.48 -8.24
C ARG A 416 -8.06 13.07 -8.85
N LYS A 417 -9.23 12.69 -8.35
CA LYS A 417 -10.54 13.19 -8.81
C LYS A 417 -10.95 14.53 -8.21
N GLY A 418 -10.12 15.13 -7.34
CA GLY A 418 -10.41 16.40 -6.68
C GLY A 418 -11.53 16.33 -5.65
N ILE A 419 -11.89 15.11 -5.20
CA ILE A 419 -12.90 14.89 -4.14
C ILE A 419 -12.24 15.00 -2.77
N PHE A 420 -11.01 14.49 -2.63
CA PHE A 420 -10.21 14.59 -1.40
C PHE A 420 -9.08 15.60 -1.57
N THR A 421 -8.76 16.30 -0.48
CA THR A 421 -7.51 17.08 -0.37
C THR A 421 -6.37 16.18 0.13
N SER A 422 -5.11 16.62 -0.03
CA SER A 422 -3.95 15.89 0.53
C SER A 422 -4.05 15.74 2.06
N LYS A 423 -4.64 16.73 2.76
CA LYS A 423 -4.90 16.64 4.20
C LYS A 423 -5.89 15.52 4.54
N MET A 424 -7.00 15.43 3.80
CA MET A 424 -8.00 14.36 3.98
C MET A 424 -7.39 12.97 3.72
N TYR A 425 -6.54 12.84 2.70
CA TYR A 425 -5.79 11.60 2.45
C TYR A 425 -4.96 11.18 3.67
N HIS A 426 -4.14 12.07 4.21
CA HIS A 426 -3.26 11.75 5.34
C HIS A 426 -4.03 11.39 6.60
N ILE A 427 -5.12 12.11 6.91
CA ILE A 427 -5.99 11.81 8.06
C ILE A 427 -6.67 10.46 7.86
N GLY A 428 -7.32 10.25 6.72
CA GLY A 428 -8.02 9.01 6.40
C GLY A 428 -7.07 7.81 6.43
N TYR A 429 -5.90 7.93 5.80
CA TYR A 429 -4.92 6.84 5.78
C TYR A 429 -4.39 6.52 7.18
N THR A 430 -4.12 7.54 8.01
CA THR A 430 -3.75 7.31 9.42
C THR A 430 -4.82 6.54 10.19
N ILE A 431 -6.11 6.90 10.02
CA ILE A 431 -7.22 6.17 10.66
C ILE A 431 -7.22 4.70 10.22
N THR A 432 -7.00 4.43 8.94
CA THR A 432 -6.95 3.05 8.43
C THR A 432 -5.75 2.27 8.97
N LEU A 433 -4.61 2.92 9.20
CA LEU A 433 -3.42 2.31 9.81
C LEU A 433 -3.58 2.03 11.30
N LEU A 434 -4.55 2.66 11.98
CA LEU A 434 -4.87 2.35 13.37
C LEU A 434 -5.69 1.05 13.52
N MET A 435 -6.35 0.58 12.46
CA MET A 435 -7.20 -0.62 12.52
C MET A 435 -6.46 -1.89 12.97
N PRO A 436 -5.26 -2.23 12.47
CA PRO A 436 -4.49 -3.36 13.01
C PRO A 436 -4.20 -3.26 14.52
N PHE A 437 -3.99 -2.06 15.04
CA PHE A 437 -3.80 -1.85 16.48
C PHE A 437 -5.10 -2.04 17.24
N ALA A 438 -6.23 -1.58 16.69
CA ALA A 438 -7.55 -1.82 17.27
C ALA A 438 -7.88 -3.33 17.30
N VAL A 439 -7.59 -4.08 16.23
CA VAL A 439 -7.70 -5.54 16.19
C VAL A 439 -6.83 -6.18 17.27
N GLY A 440 -5.62 -5.68 17.48
CA GLY A 440 -4.71 -6.18 18.49
C GLY A 440 -5.16 -5.95 19.92
N MET A 441 -5.58 -4.74 20.23
CA MET A 441 -6.17 -4.41 21.53
C MET A 441 -7.42 -5.26 21.78
N ARG A 442 -8.30 -5.39 20.78
CA ARG A 442 -9.49 -6.23 20.86
C ARG A 442 -9.13 -7.69 21.08
N SER A 443 -8.16 -8.23 20.34
CA SER A 443 -7.73 -9.64 20.47
C SER A 443 -7.16 -9.92 21.86
N ASN A 444 -6.37 -8.99 22.43
CA ASN A 444 -5.84 -9.12 23.79
C ASN A 444 -6.92 -9.19 24.88
N LEU A 445 -8.02 -8.45 24.72
CA LEU A 445 -9.10 -8.44 25.71
C LEU A 445 -9.81 -9.80 25.80
N TRP A 446 -9.79 -10.59 24.73
CA TRP A 446 -10.51 -11.87 24.63
C TRP A 446 -9.59 -13.08 24.74
N MET A 447 -8.35 -12.91 24.31
CA MET A 447 -7.30 -13.90 24.37
C MET A 447 -6.04 -13.21 24.92
N PRO A 448 -5.89 -13.13 26.26
CA PRO A 448 -4.80 -12.41 26.92
C PRO A 448 -3.48 -13.21 26.83
N VAL A 449 -3.06 -13.54 25.62
CA VAL A 449 -1.86 -14.37 25.34
C VAL A 449 -0.58 -13.54 25.20
N GLY A 450 -0.60 -12.24 25.55
CA GLY A 450 0.57 -11.36 25.44
C GLY A 450 1.06 -11.13 23.99
N ALA A 451 0.30 -11.57 22.99
CA ALA A 451 0.71 -11.50 21.60
C ALA A 451 0.82 -10.07 21.06
N PHE A 452 -0.18 -9.23 21.30
CA PHE A 452 -0.12 -7.85 20.80
C PHE A 452 0.96 -7.00 21.48
N PRO A 453 1.16 -7.01 22.81
CA PRO A 453 2.24 -6.25 23.45
C PRO A 453 3.62 -6.73 22.99
N GLY A 454 3.83 -8.05 22.86
CA GLY A 454 5.09 -8.56 22.32
C GLY A 454 5.30 -8.16 20.84
N MET A 455 4.25 -8.11 20.02
CA MET A 455 4.34 -7.59 18.64
C MET A 455 4.70 -6.11 18.63
N MET A 456 4.17 -5.31 19.56
CA MET A 456 4.52 -3.89 19.69
C MET A 456 5.99 -3.69 20.02
N VAL A 457 6.52 -4.43 21.00
CA VAL A 457 7.93 -4.40 21.41
C VAL A 457 8.83 -4.86 20.25
N MET A 458 8.51 -5.99 19.63
CA MET A 458 9.24 -6.51 18.48
C MET A 458 9.24 -5.52 17.31
N GLY A 459 8.08 -4.96 16.98
CA GLY A 459 7.94 -3.96 15.93
C GLY A 459 8.77 -2.70 16.21
N ALA A 460 8.80 -2.23 17.45
CA ALA A 460 9.61 -1.09 17.86
C ALA A 460 11.11 -1.37 17.77
N ALA A 461 11.54 -2.58 18.19
CA ALA A 461 12.92 -3.03 18.06
C ALA A 461 13.36 -3.10 16.59
N LEU A 462 12.59 -3.80 15.73
CA LEU A 462 12.89 -3.94 14.30
C LEU A 462 12.89 -2.57 13.58
N PHE A 463 11.94 -1.70 13.92
CA PHE A 463 11.90 -0.34 13.39
C PHE A 463 13.14 0.46 13.81
N THR A 464 13.54 0.40 15.08
CA THR A 464 14.71 1.11 15.60
C THR A 464 15.99 0.60 14.95
N LEU A 465 16.17 -0.71 14.83
CA LEU A 465 17.28 -1.34 14.12
C LEU A 465 17.36 -0.87 12.66
N ARG A 466 16.23 -0.78 11.97
CA ARG A 466 16.20 -0.28 10.58
C ARG A 466 16.45 1.22 10.49
N ALA A 467 15.81 2.02 11.34
CA ALA A 467 15.78 3.47 11.24
C ALA A 467 17.07 4.12 11.75
N ARG A 468 17.61 3.62 12.87
CA ARG A 468 18.81 4.17 13.52
C ARG A 468 20.09 3.50 13.05
N PHE A 469 20.10 2.17 12.99
CA PHE A 469 21.30 1.39 12.65
C PHE A 469 21.39 0.99 11.17
N ARG A 470 20.41 1.39 10.35
CA ARG A 470 20.36 1.16 8.89
C ARG A 470 20.49 -0.31 8.46
N ILE A 471 20.21 -1.27 9.35
CA ILE A 471 20.32 -2.71 9.08
C ILE A 471 19.50 -3.09 7.84
N ASN A 472 20.04 -3.97 6.99
CA ASN A 472 19.36 -4.46 5.80
C ASN A 472 18.02 -5.14 6.18
N LYS A 473 16.95 -4.90 5.42
CA LYS A 473 15.62 -5.45 5.73
C LYS A 473 15.60 -6.98 5.74
N TYR A 474 16.38 -7.65 4.91
CA TYR A 474 16.46 -9.11 4.86
C TYR A 474 17.20 -9.66 6.07
N ALA A 475 18.27 -8.98 6.52
CA ALA A 475 18.95 -9.32 7.76
C ALA A 475 18.04 -9.17 9.00
N LEU A 476 17.03 -8.29 8.94
CA LEU A 476 16.00 -8.17 9.98
C LEU A 476 14.94 -9.26 9.87
N TRP A 477 14.37 -9.49 8.69
CA TRP A 477 13.18 -10.34 8.54
C TRP A 477 13.48 -11.84 8.42
N LEU A 478 14.60 -12.25 7.82
CA LEU A 478 14.91 -13.68 7.66
C LEU A 478 15.06 -14.41 9.01
N PRO A 479 15.77 -13.88 10.01
CA PRO A 479 15.82 -14.50 11.34
C PRO A 479 14.45 -14.60 12.00
N ILE A 480 13.61 -13.57 11.85
CA ILE A 480 12.24 -13.56 12.40
C ILE A 480 11.38 -14.63 11.73
N TYR A 481 11.48 -14.80 10.41
CA TYR A 481 10.76 -15.85 9.69
C TYR A 481 11.25 -17.25 10.08
N ALA A 482 12.56 -17.45 10.16
CA ALA A 482 13.14 -18.72 10.59
C ALA A 482 12.71 -19.07 12.03
N ALA A 483 12.82 -18.12 12.96
CA ALA A 483 12.36 -18.29 14.34
C ALA A 483 10.87 -18.60 14.41
N ARG A 484 10.03 -17.86 13.67
CA ARG A 484 8.58 -18.08 13.63
C ARG A 484 8.23 -19.47 13.08
N ILE A 485 8.94 -19.96 12.06
CA ILE A 485 8.74 -21.30 11.48
C ILE A 485 9.21 -22.39 12.46
N ALA A 486 10.38 -22.22 13.08
CA ALA A 486 10.97 -23.22 13.97
C ALA A 486 10.21 -23.37 15.29
N ILE A 487 9.84 -22.23 15.89
CA ILE A 487 9.29 -22.17 17.25
C ILE A 487 7.75 -22.24 17.23
N GLY A 488 7.12 -21.94 16.09
CA GLY A 488 5.66 -21.91 15.99
C GLY A 488 5.07 -20.90 16.98
N ASP A 489 3.95 -21.25 17.62
CA ASP A 489 3.23 -20.36 18.54
C ASP A 489 3.78 -20.30 19.96
N SER A 490 4.82 -21.07 20.29
CA SER A 490 5.39 -21.04 21.66
C SER A 490 6.04 -19.70 22.04
N ILE A 491 6.22 -18.78 21.07
CA ILE A 491 6.60 -17.37 21.32
C ILE A 491 5.39 -16.54 21.81
N TRP A 492 4.17 -16.89 21.40
CA TRP A 492 2.98 -16.03 21.48
C TRP A 492 1.83 -16.63 22.30
N MET A 493 1.91 -17.90 22.67
CA MET A 493 0.94 -18.57 23.53
C MET A 493 1.67 -19.51 24.50
N PRO A 494 1.33 -19.50 25.79
CA PRO A 494 1.62 -20.63 26.66
C PRO A 494 0.95 -21.88 26.07
N HIS A 495 1.59 -23.04 26.19
CA HIS A 495 1.17 -24.33 25.61
C HIS A 495 -0.25 -24.83 26.00
N ASN A 496 -1.01 -24.05 26.77
CA ASN A 496 -2.18 -24.49 27.52
C ASN A 496 -3.47 -23.73 27.14
N VAL A 497 -3.47 -22.93 26.07
CA VAL A 497 -4.63 -22.13 25.66
C VAL A 497 -5.13 -22.60 24.28
N TRP A 498 -5.49 -23.89 24.17
CA TRP A 498 -6.45 -24.44 23.22
C TRP A 498 -7.00 -25.76 23.75
#